data_AF-A0A3D2J0Z6-F1
#
_entry.id   AF-A0A3D2J0Z6-F1
#
_cell.length_a   1.000
_cell.length_b   1.000
_cell.length_c   1.000
_cell.angle_alpha   90.00
_cell.angle_beta   90.00
_cell.angle_gamma   90.00
#
_symmetry.space_group_name_H-M   'P 1'
#
loop_
_entity.id
_entity.type
_entity.pdbx_description
1 polymer ?
#
loop_
_entity_poly.entity_id
_entity_poly.type
_entity_poly.pdbx_seq_one_letter_code
_entity_poly.pdbx_strand_id
1 'polypeptide(L)' 'MALYTRLRKMILDGMFPPGSMLSQVKLAESLGVSRIPLREALRMLQTEGLIEA' A
#
# COMPACT_ATOMS: atom_id res chain seq x y z
N MET A 1 7.66 8.84 2.91
CA MET A 1 8.03 8.91 1.47
C MET A 1 8.49 7.57 0.92
N ALA A 2 9.55 6.93 1.45
CA ALA A 2 10.05 5.65 0.91
C ALA A 2 9.01 4.51 0.83
N LEU A 3 8.15 4.34 1.85
CA LEU A 3 7.13 3.29 1.87
C LEU A 3 6.04 3.49 0.80
N TYR A 4 5.60 4.75 0.62
CA TYR A 4 4.66 5.12 -0.44
C TYR A 4 5.23 4.78 -1.82
N THR A 5 6.46 5.20 -2.11
CA THR A 5 7.09 4.95 -3.42
C THR A 5 7.22 3.46 -3.70
N ARG A 6 7.59 2.66 -2.68
CA ARG A 6 7.67 1.20 -2.78
C ARG A 6 6.30 0.58 -3.10
N LEU A 7 5.25 0.95 -2.35
CA LEU A 7 3.91 0.41 -2.56
C LEU A 7 3.33 0.82 -3.92
N ARG A 8 3.52 2.08 -4.32
CA ARG A 8 3.13 2.57 -5.65
C ARG A 8 3.75 1.72 -6.74
N LYS A 9 5.06 1.45 -6.64
CA LYS A 9 5.77 0.60 -7.60
C LYS A 9 5.18 -0.80 -7.64
N MET A 10 4.95 -1.43 -6.48
CA MET A 10 4.35 -2.78 -6.42
C MET A 10 2.98 -2.85 -7.09
N ILE A 11 2.13 -1.83 -6.91
CA ILE A 11 0.81 -1.75 -7.57
C ILE A 11 0.97 -1.61 -9.08
N LEU A 12 1.82 -0.69 -9.54
CA LEU A 12 2.05 -0.44 -10.97
C LEU A 12 2.73 -1.62 -11.68
N ASP A 13 3.56 -2.37 -10.96
CA ASP A 13 4.19 -3.60 -11.45
C ASP A 13 3.21 -4.79 -11.45
N GLY A 14 1.95 -4.60 -10.99
CA GLY A 14 0.92 -5.62 -10.99
C GLY A 14 1.04 -6.67 -9.87
N MET A 15 1.84 -6.42 -8.84
CA MET A 15 1.96 -7.34 -7.70
C MET A 15 0.64 -7.48 -6.92
N PHE A 16 -0.23 -6.49 -7.05
CA PHE A 16 -1.59 -6.51 -6.52
C PHE A 16 -2.56 -6.33 -7.70
N PRO A 17 -3.14 -7.41 -8.23
CA PRO A 17 -4.16 -7.32 -9.27
C PRO A 17 -5.32 -6.39 -8.86
N PRO A 18 -5.98 -5.69 -9.80
CA PRO A 18 -7.17 -4.90 -9.51
C PRO A 18 -8.22 -5.71 -8.74
N GLY A 19 -8.82 -5.10 -7.71
CA GLY A 19 -9.76 -5.77 -6.80
C GLY A 19 -9.11 -6.61 -5.68
N SER A 20 -7.77 -6.67 -5.60
CA SER A 20 -7.09 -7.34 -4.50
C SER A 20 -7.41 -6.69 -3.16
N MET A 21 -7.80 -7.51 -2.17
CA MET A 21 -7.96 -7.04 -0.80
C MET A 21 -6.60 -6.94 -0.09
N LEU A 22 -6.23 -5.73 0.32
CA LEU A 22 -4.99 -5.46 1.04
C LEU A 22 -5.23 -5.39 2.55
N SER A 23 -4.89 -6.47 3.27
CA SER A 23 -4.91 -6.43 4.73
C SER A 23 -3.75 -5.58 5.25
N GLN A 24 -4.07 -4.45 5.90
CA GLN A 24 -3.03 -3.57 6.48
C GLN A 24 -2.17 -4.30 7.51
N VAL A 25 -2.73 -5.24 8.26
CA VAL A 25 -1.98 -6.01 9.27
C VAL A 25 -0.94 -6.89 8.58
N LYS A 26 -1.37 -7.74 7.65
CA LYS A 26 -0.46 -8.64 6.91
C LYS A 26 0.57 -7.88 6.08
N LEU A 27 0.15 -6.77 5.48
CA LEU A 27 1.03 -5.93 4.68
C LEU A 27 2.08 -5.23 5.55
N ALA A 28 1.71 -4.76 6.75
CA ALA A 28 2.66 -4.20 7.71
C ALA A 28 3.71 -5.23 8.15
N GLU A 29 3.25 -6.43 8.51
CA GLU A 29 4.11 -7.56 8.90
C GLU A 29 5.08 -7.95 7.78
N SER A 30 4.58 -8.17 6.56
CA SER A 30 5.42 -8.57 5.41
C SER A 30 6.43 -7.50 5.00
N LEU A 31 6.12 -6.22 5.21
CA LEU A 31 7.02 -5.12 4.89
C LEU A 31 7.95 -4.75 6.05
N GLY A 32 7.78 -5.35 7.23
CA GLY A 32 8.59 -5.05 8.42
C GLY A 32 8.38 -3.63 8.93
N VAL A 33 7.18 -3.07 8.76
CA VAL A 33 6.85 -1.69 9.15
C VAL A 33 5.71 -1.68 10.16
N SER A 34 5.60 -0.59 10.93
CA SER A 34 4.44 -0.39 11.79
C SER A 34 3.21 0.07 10.99
N ARG A 35 2.03 -0.06 11.60
CA ARG A 35 0.74 0.29 10.94
C ARG A 35 0.58 1.78 10.66
N ILE A 36 1.24 2.66 11.43
CA ILE A 36 1.12 4.12 11.28
C ILE A 36 1.66 4.59 9.91
N PRO A 37 2.94 4.39 9.55
CA PRO A 37 3.48 4.82 8.26
C PRO A 37 2.84 4.07 7.10
N LEU A 38 2.39 2.81 7.30
CA LEU A 38 1.65 2.09 6.28
C LEU A 38 0.32 2.78 5.95
N ARG A 39 -0.45 3.15 6.96
CA ARG A 39 -1.73 3.83 6.77
C ARG A 39 -1.55 5.18 6.06
N GLU A 40 -0.50 5.93 6.36
CA GLU A 40 -0.19 7.19 5.67
C GLU A 40 0.12 6.94 4.19
N ALA A 41 0.96 5.94 3.89
CA ALA A 41 1.27 5.58 2.51
C ALA A 41 0.02 5.11 1.74
N LEU A 42 -0.85 4.31 2.36
CA LEU A 42 -2.11 3.86 1.76
C LEU A 42 -3.06 5.03 1.49
N ARG A 43 -3.16 6.01 2.41
CA ARG A 43 -3.97 7.23 2.19
C ARG A 43 -3.48 8.07 1.01
N MET A 44 -2.16 8.17 0.83
CA MET A 44 -1.60 8.86 -0.35
C MET A 44 -1.98 8.13 -1.64
N LEU A 45 -1.86 6.80 -1.66
CA LEU A 45 -2.26 5.97 -2.80
C LEU A 45 -3.77 6.04 -3.10
N GLN A 46 -4.60 6.14 -2.06
CA GLN A 46 -6.04 6.40 -2.21
C GLN A 46 -6.32 7.76 -2.83
N THR A 47 -5.56 8.80 -2.44
CA THR A 47 -5.69 10.15 -3.02
C THR A 47 -5.30 10.17 -4.50
N GLU A 48 -4.38 9.30 -4.92
CA GLU A 48 -4.02 9.09 -6.33
C GLU A 48 -4.99 8.20 -7.12
N GLY A 49 -6.00 7.61 -6.45
CA GLY A 49 -6.94 6.68 -7.08
C GLY A 49 -6.35 5.30 -7.40
N LEU A 50 -5.22 4.93 -6.79
CA LEU A 50 -4.59 3.61 -6.97
C LEU A 50 -5.19 2.53 -6.06
N ILE A 51 -5.89 2.93 -5.00
CA ILE A 51 -6.51 2.05 -4.00
C ILE A 51 -7.85 2.65 -3.57
N GLU A 52 -8.82 1.81 -3.22
CA GLU A 52 -10.11 2.18 -2.63
C GLU A 52 -10.14 1.94 -1.10
N ALA A 53 -11.14 2.47 -0.40
CA ALA A 53 -11.25 2.35 1.07
C ALA A 53 -11.94 1.06 1.52
#